data_AF-F8JIC5-F1
#
_entry.id   AF-F8JIC5-F1
#
_cell.length_a   1.000
_cell.length_b   1.000
_cell.length_c   1.000
_cell.angle_alpha   90.00
_cell.angle_beta   90.00
_cell.angle_gamma   90.00
#
_symmetry.space_group_name_H-M   'P 1'
#
loop_
_entity.id
_entity.type
_entity.pdbx_description
1 polymer ?
#
loop_
_entity_poly.entity_id
_entity_poly.type
_entity_poly.pdbx_seq_one_letter_code
_entity_poly.pdbx_strand_id
1 'polypeptide(L)'
;MAALVPDLPQVEKHIVEMTNEVRREKNLPALKVNAMLAKAARAFAQKVATSGKFSHTADGRTPAQRAESVGYKHCDIAENLAMDQNIGGFDTGELALQAIAGWMNSPPHRANILRASVSEIGVGVARAPGAKPKFISVELFGQPASKILTFQIKNFAMVELSYSYGSKTYDLKPGVSVVHSSCSQQQLLITKPGGVFSSATEIAKVTAENKKLYTLKPDASGEPKLEIVARSAEP
;
A
#
# COMPACT_ATOMS: atom_id res chain seq x y z
N MET A 1 8.37 -42.79 -0.84
CA MET A 1 9.14 -41.89 0.04
C MET A 1 8.16 -41.02 0.81
N ALA A 2 8.45 -40.67 2.07
CA ALA A 2 7.61 -39.72 2.81
C ALA A 2 7.70 -38.33 2.16
N ALA A 3 6.59 -37.60 2.11
CA ALA A 3 6.60 -36.24 1.58
C ALA A 3 7.43 -35.31 2.48
N LEU A 4 8.17 -34.39 1.87
CA LEU A 4 8.87 -33.33 2.60
C LEU A 4 7.87 -32.40 3.29
N VAL A 5 8.13 -32.11 4.57
CA VAL A 5 7.32 -31.22 5.38
C VAL A 5 8.16 -30.00 5.74
N PRO A 6 7.82 -28.81 5.23
CA PRO A 6 8.58 -27.60 5.49
C PRO A 6 8.32 -27.07 6.90
N ASP A 7 9.30 -26.36 7.46
CA ASP A 7 9.16 -25.58 8.69
C ASP A 7 8.44 -24.27 8.37
N LEU A 8 7.13 -24.20 8.66
CA LEU A 8 6.27 -23.08 8.22
C LEU A 8 6.75 -21.71 8.72
N PRO A 9 7.14 -21.51 10.00
CA PRO A 9 7.81 -20.29 10.44
C PRO A 9 9.03 -19.88 9.61
N GLN A 10 9.85 -20.83 9.16
CA GLN A 10 10.99 -20.52 8.29
C GLN A 10 10.55 -20.18 6.86
N VAL A 11 9.50 -20.82 6.34
CA VAL A 11 8.89 -20.43 5.05
C VAL A 11 8.42 -18.98 5.10
N GLU A 12 7.70 -18.59 6.16
CA GLU A 12 7.23 -17.21 6.34
C GLU A 12 8.39 -16.20 6.36
N LYS A 13 9.49 -16.55 7.05
CA LYS A 13 10.70 -15.72 7.10
C LYS A 13 11.35 -15.59 5.71
N HIS A 14 11.50 -16.68 4.98
CA HIS A 14 12.07 -16.66 3.63
C HIS A 14 11.22 -15.88 2.65
N ILE A 15 9.89 -15.97 2.74
CA ILE A 15 8.98 -15.13 1.93
C ILE A 15 9.24 -13.65 2.21
N VAL A 16 9.34 -13.22 3.48
CA VAL A 16 9.67 -11.83 3.81
C VAL A 16 11.03 -11.40 3.24
N GLU A 17 12.05 -12.24 3.38
CA GLU A 17 13.40 -11.97 2.88
C GLU A 17 13.41 -11.79 1.35
N MET A 18 12.79 -12.72 0.62
CA MET A 18 12.69 -12.68 -0.83
C MET A 18 11.82 -11.50 -1.33
N THR A 19 10.73 -11.19 -0.64
CA THR A 19 9.91 -10.01 -0.96
C THR A 19 10.73 -8.72 -0.79
N ASN A 20 11.55 -8.62 0.26
CA ASN A 20 12.44 -7.48 0.47
C ASN A 20 13.61 -7.44 -0.53
N GLU A 21 14.09 -8.59 -1.01
CA GLU A 21 15.06 -8.68 -2.11
C GLU A 21 14.48 -8.05 -3.38
N VAL A 22 13.32 -8.51 -3.82
CA VAL A 22 12.61 -7.99 -5.00
C VAL A 22 12.39 -6.47 -4.89
N ARG A 23 11.98 -6.00 -3.71
CA ARG A 23 11.78 -4.56 -3.48
C ARG A 23 13.08 -3.78 -3.58
N ARG A 24 14.18 -4.31 -3.05
CA ARG A 24 15.50 -3.68 -3.15
C ARG A 24 15.97 -3.55 -4.59
N GLU A 25 15.77 -4.58 -5.42
CA GLU A 25 16.06 -4.53 -6.86
C GLU A 25 15.29 -3.42 -7.61
N LYS A 26 14.14 -3.00 -7.05
CA LYS A 26 13.32 -1.90 -7.58
C LYS A 26 13.53 -0.58 -6.83
N ASN A 27 14.59 -0.45 -6.04
CA ASN A 27 14.90 0.72 -5.22
C ASN A 27 13.76 1.13 -4.26
N LEU A 28 12.95 0.16 -3.83
CA LEU A 28 11.91 0.36 -2.84
C LEU A 28 12.46 0.05 -1.43
N PRO A 29 12.01 0.79 -0.39
CA PRO A 29 12.35 0.48 0.98
C PRO A 29 11.89 -0.94 1.37
N ALA A 30 12.73 -1.62 2.16
CA ALA A 30 12.37 -2.88 2.78
C ALA A 30 11.18 -2.72 3.73
N LEU A 31 10.28 -3.70 3.72
CA LEU A 31 9.13 -3.79 4.59
C LEU A 31 9.54 -4.33 5.95
N LYS A 32 9.01 -3.72 7.01
CA LYS A 32 9.21 -4.17 8.38
C LYS A 32 8.16 -5.23 8.74
N VAL A 33 8.61 -6.34 9.35
CA VAL A 33 7.67 -7.35 9.85
C VAL A 33 6.79 -6.75 10.95
N ASN A 34 5.48 -6.92 10.83
CA ASN A 34 4.49 -6.53 11.83
C ASN A 34 3.78 -7.77 12.39
N ALA A 35 3.84 -7.95 13.70
CA ALA A 35 3.29 -9.13 14.38
C ALA A 35 1.76 -9.23 14.28
N MET A 36 1.03 -8.11 14.21
CA MET A 36 -0.43 -8.10 14.03
C MET A 36 -0.78 -8.59 12.62
N LEU A 37 -0.11 -8.07 11.59
CA LEU A 37 -0.30 -8.54 10.21
C LEU A 37 0.06 -10.02 10.06
N ALA A 38 1.17 -10.48 10.66
CA ALA A 38 1.54 -11.89 10.62
C ALA A 38 0.51 -12.79 11.32
N LYS A 39 -0.04 -12.34 12.46
CA LYS A 39 -1.13 -13.05 13.15
C LYS A 39 -2.38 -13.16 12.26
N ALA A 40 -2.78 -12.07 11.60
CA ALA A 40 -3.92 -12.08 10.68
C ALA A 40 -3.67 -13.00 9.47
N ALA A 41 -2.49 -12.92 8.86
CA ALA A 41 -2.11 -13.74 7.70
C ALA A 41 -2.13 -15.23 8.04
N ARG A 42 -1.56 -15.64 9.18
CA ARG A 42 -1.57 -17.05 9.64
C ARG A 42 -2.98 -17.56 9.88
N ALA A 43 -3.81 -16.80 10.59
CA ALA A 43 -5.20 -17.16 10.84
C ALA A 43 -5.99 -17.31 9.53
N PHE A 44 -5.75 -16.42 8.55
CA PHE A 44 -6.40 -16.49 7.26
C PHE A 44 -5.91 -17.66 6.41
N ALA A 45 -4.60 -17.93 6.37
CA ALA A 45 -4.04 -19.10 5.68
C ALA A 45 -4.66 -20.40 6.20
N GLN A 46 -4.81 -20.54 7.52
CA GLN A 46 -5.50 -21.69 8.15
C GLN A 46 -6.97 -21.77 7.74
N LYS A 47 -7.67 -20.63 7.65
CA LYS A 47 -9.07 -20.59 7.23
C LYS A 47 -9.25 -21.00 5.76
N VAL A 48 -8.41 -20.48 4.86
CA VAL A 48 -8.40 -20.89 3.45
C VAL A 48 -8.10 -22.39 3.33
N ALA A 49 -7.09 -22.86 4.07
CA ALA A 49 -6.65 -24.25 4.07
C ALA A 49 -7.76 -25.24 4.47
N THR A 50 -8.62 -24.85 5.43
CA THR A 50 -9.67 -25.72 5.99
C THR A 50 -11.06 -25.49 5.39
N SER A 51 -11.32 -24.35 4.74
CA SER A 51 -12.65 -24.00 4.24
C SER A 51 -13.04 -24.67 2.91
N GLY A 52 -12.07 -25.26 2.20
CA GLY A 52 -12.27 -25.74 0.84
C GLY A 52 -12.46 -24.62 -0.20
N LYS A 53 -12.25 -23.35 0.18
CA LYS A 53 -12.43 -22.17 -0.68
C LYS A 53 -11.11 -21.40 -0.80
N PHE A 54 -10.63 -21.23 -2.02
CA PHE A 54 -9.49 -20.37 -2.32
C PHE A 54 -9.98 -18.99 -2.76
N SER A 55 -10.10 -18.08 -1.80
CA SER A 55 -10.63 -16.73 -2.02
C SER A 55 -10.08 -15.78 -0.97
N HIS A 56 -9.84 -14.52 -1.36
CA HIS A 56 -9.48 -13.40 -0.47
C HIS A 56 -10.55 -13.09 0.60
N THR A 57 -11.72 -13.72 0.53
CA THR A 57 -12.83 -13.57 1.48
C THR A 57 -13.31 -14.91 2.05
N ALA A 58 -12.46 -15.94 2.06
CA ALA A 58 -12.83 -17.28 2.57
C ALA A 58 -13.30 -17.29 4.05
N ASP A 59 -12.99 -16.24 4.80
CA ASP A 59 -13.42 -16.03 6.19
C ASP A 59 -14.60 -15.04 6.34
N GLY A 60 -15.17 -14.59 5.22
CA GLY A 60 -16.26 -13.59 5.18
C GLY A 60 -15.79 -12.14 5.36
N ARG A 61 -14.49 -11.88 5.43
CA ARG A 61 -13.92 -10.54 5.61
C ARG A 61 -13.09 -10.11 4.40
N THR A 62 -12.89 -8.81 4.25
CA THR A 62 -11.84 -8.27 3.39
C THR A 62 -10.47 -8.31 4.08
N PRO A 63 -9.34 -8.20 3.36
CA PRO A 63 -8.02 -8.08 3.99
C PRO A 63 -7.93 -6.95 5.02
N ALA A 64 -8.54 -5.80 4.73
CA ALA A 64 -8.61 -4.66 5.64
C ALA A 64 -9.33 -5.03 6.96
N GLN A 65 -10.53 -5.59 6.86
CA GLN A 65 -11.30 -6.04 8.02
C GLN A 65 -10.56 -7.09 8.86
N ARG A 66 -9.77 -7.97 8.21
CA ARG A 66 -8.91 -8.93 8.94
C ARG A 66 -7.80 -8.22 9.70
N ALA A 67 -7.11 -7.27 9.08
CA ALA A 67 -6.07 -6.48 9.75
C ALA A 67 -6.67 -5.67 10.93
N GLU A 68 -7.82 -5.04 10.74
CA GLU A 68 -8.54 -4.31 11.80
C GLU A 68 -8.93 -5.22 12.97
N SER A 69 -9.38 -6.45 12.69
CA SER A 69 -9.81 -7.41 13.73
C SER A 69 -8.70 -7.83 14.70
N VAL A 70 -7.43 -7.69 14.30
CA VAL A 70 -6.26 -7.94 15.15
C VAL A 70 -5.67 -6.65 15.73
N GLY A 71 -6.35 -5.52 15.58
CA GLY A 71 -5.97 -4.21 16.11
C GLY A 71 -5.06 -3.39 15.19
N TYR A 72 -4.79 -3.83 13.96
CA TYR A 72 -3.96 -3.10 13.03
C TYR A 72 -4.73 -1.95 12.38
N LYS A 73 -4.54 -0.73 12.89
CA LYS A 73 -5.09 0.49 12.26
C LYS A 73 -4.24 0.85 11.05
N HIS A 74 -4.86 0.94 9.88
CA HIS A 74 -4.14 1.12 8.62
C HIS A 74 -4.62 2.32 7.82
N CYS A 75 -3.74 2.79 6.95
CA CYS A 75 -4.06 3.69 5.85
C CYS A 75 -4.25 2.89 4.55
N ASP A 76 -3.34 1.96 4.26
CA ASP A 76 -3.36 1.11 3.07
C ASP A 76 -3.14 -0.35 3.47
N ILE A 77 -3.80 -1.27 2.76
CA ILE A 77 -3.71 -2.71 2.95
C ILE A 77 -3.72 -3.38 1.58
N ALA A 78 -2.85 -4.37 1.40
CA ALA A 78 -2.90 -5.28 0.26
C ALA A 78 -2.65 -6.73 0.70
N GLU A 79 -3.11 -7.68 -0.11
CA GLU A 79 -2.95 -9.11 0.18
C GLU A 79 -2.50 -9.87 -1.07
N ASN A 80 -1.54 -10.77 -0.90
CA ASN A 80 -1.25 -11.84 -1.84
C ASN A 80 -1.65 -13.19 -1.23
N LEU A 81 -2.15 -14.08 -2.07
CA LEU A 81 -2.61 -15.41 -1.68
C LEU A 81 -2.07 -16.43 -2.69
N ALA A 82 -1.44 -17.51 -2.22
CA ALA A 82 -0.94 -18.61 -3.05
C ALA A 82 -1.43 -19.95 -2.51
N MET A 83 -1.53 -20.93 -3.41
CA MET A 83 -1.77 -22.32 -3.09
C MET A 83 -0.81 -23.18 -3.89
N ASP A 84 0.06 -23.89 -3.18
CA ASP A 84 1.08 -24.74 -3.77
C ASP A 84 0.83 -26.19 -3.37
N GLN A 85 0.85 -27.09 -4.35
CA GLN A 85 0.60 -28.51 -4.14
C GLN A 85 1.66 -29.35 -4.85
N ASN A 86 2.35 -30.21 -4.10
CA ASN A 86 3.33 -31.14 -4.63
C ASN A 86 3.22 -32.48 -3.91
N ILE A 87 3.14 -33.58 -4.66
CA ILE A 87 3.02 -34.93 -4.09
C ILE A 87 4.26 -35.34 -3.29
N GLY A 88 5.44 -34.85 -3.68
CA GLY A 88 6.69 -35.07 -2.97
C GLY A 88 6.86 -34.18 -1.72
N GLY A 89 5.93 -33.25 -1.48
CA GLY A 89 6.10 -32.19 -0.50
C GLY A 89 6.96 -31.05 -1.02
N PHE A 90 7.41 -30.19 -0.12
CA PHE A 90 8.32 -29.09 -0.42
C PHE A 90 9.37 -29.03 0.67
N ASP A 91 10.60 -28.68 0.33
CA ASP A 91 11.50 -28.12 1.34
C ASP A 91 11.10 -26.68 1.69
N THR A 92 11.63 -26.17 2.80
CA THR A 92 11.30 -24.85 3.32
C THR A 92 11.61 -23.73 2.33
N GLY A 93 12.75 -23.80 1.64
CA GLY A 93 13.18 -22.77 0.69
C GLY A 93 12.38 -22.83 -0.61
N GLU A 94 12.12 -24.04 -1.10
CA GLU A 94 11.32 -24.27 -2.30
C GLU A 94 9.89 -23.75 -2.15
N LEU A 95 9.21 -24.01 -1.03
CA LEU A 95 7.84 -23.51 -0.84
C LEU A 95 7.79 -21.96 -0.84
N ALA A 96 8.76 -21.32 -0.19
CA ALA A 96 8.86 -19.86 -0.21
C ALA A 96 9.11 -19.32 -1.64
N LEU A 97 10.03 -19.96 -2.37
CA LEU A 97 10.36 -19.59 -3.74
C LEU A 97 9.17 -19.75 -4.69
N GLN A 98 8.39 -20.84 -4.57
CA GLN A 98 7.19 -21.08 -5.38
C GLN A 98 6.14 -19.97 -5.17
N ALA A 99 5.88 -19.60 -3.91
CA ALA A 99 4.93 -18.53 -3.60
C ALA A 99 5.38 -17.19 -4.21
N ILE A 100 6.65 -16.80 -4.02
CA ILE A 100 7.22 -15.56 -4.57
C ILE A 100 7.20 -15.56 -6.10
N ALA A 101 7.63 -16.65 -6.73
CA ALA A 101 7.63 -16.77 -8.18
C ALA A 101 6.21 -16.67 -8.75
N GLY A 102 5.24 -17.35 -8.12
CA GLY A 102 3.83 -17.28 -8.48
C GLY A 102 3.27 -15.86 -8.40
N TRP A 103 3.56 -15.13 -7.32
CA TRP A 103 3.12 -13.74 -7.18
C TRP A 103 3.81 -12.80 -8.16
N MET A 104 5.11 -12.96 -8.39
CA MET A 104 5.86 -12.09 -9.32
C MET A 104 5.45 -12.30 -10.79
N ASN A 105 5.04 -13.51 -11.17
CA ASN A 105 4.51 -13.81 -12.49
C ASN A 105 3.06 -13.34 -12.69
N SER A 106 2.40 -12.89 -11.62
CA SER A 106 1.02 -12.40 -11.66
C SER A 106 0.97 -10.88 -11.50
N PRO A 107 0.55 -10.10 -12.53
CA PRO A 107 0.58 -8.65 -12.47
C PRO A 107 -0.13 -8.02 -11.26
N PRO A 108 -1.32 -8.49 -10.82
CA PRO A 108 -1.97 -7.98 -9.61
C PRO A 108 -1.17 -8.24 -8.33
N HIS A 109 -0.60 -9.43 -8.16
CA HIS A 109 0.17 -9.77 -6.95
C HIS A 109 1.53 -9.06 -6.91
N ARG A 110 2.21 -9.00 -8.06
CA ARG A 110 3.44 -8.21 -8.22
C ARG A 110 3.21 -6.74 -7.88
N ALA A 111 2.08 -6.16 -8.25
CA ALA A 111 1.74 -4.77 -7.91
C ALA A 111 1.63 -4.55 -6.38
N ASN A 112 1.24 -5.58 -5.60
CA ASN A 112 1.22 -5.50 -4.14
C ASN A 112 2.64 -5.54 -3.54
N ILE A 113 3.50 -6.45 -4.02
CA ILE A 113 4.91 -6.54 -3.59
C ILE A 113 5.66 -5.23 -3.86
N LEU A 114 5.40 -4.61 -5.01
CA LEU A 114 6.04 -3.36 -5.45
C LEU A 114 5.28 -2.10 -5.01
N ARG A 115 4.26 -2.24 -4.16
CA ARG A 115 3.46 -1.11 -3.69
C ARG A 115 4.33 -0.17 -2.84
N ALA A 116 4.46 1.07 -3.28
CA ALA A 116 5.30 2.07 -2.60
C ALA A 116 4.64 2.67 -1.35
N SER A 117 3.31 2.59 -1.23
CA SER A 117 2.55 3.13 -0.11
C SER A 117 2.65 2.31 1.18
N VAL A 118 3.10 1.04 1.11
CA VAL A 118 3.22 0.14 2.28
C VAL A 118 4.62 0.14 2.85
N SER A 119 4.72 -0.01 4.17
CA SER A 119 5.98 -0.07 4.91
C SER A 119 6.10 -1.28 5.82
N GLU A 120 5.03 -2.06 5.97
CA GLU A 120 4.98 -3.21 6.86
C GLU A 120 4.44 -4.45 6.14
N ILE A 121 4.87 -5.63 6.61
CA ILE A 121 4.47 -6.93 6.07
C ILE A 121 4.17 -7.92 7.21
N GLY A 122 3.21 -8.80 6.97
CA GLY A 122 3.00 -10.01 7.76
C GLY A 122 2.74 -11.20 6.85
N VAL A 123 3.39 -12.32 7.13
CA VAL A 123 3.25 -13.54 6.33
C VAL A 123 2.67 -14.65 7.19
N GLY A 124 1.82 -15.48 6.59
CA GLY A 124 1.28 -16.67 7.21
C GLY A 124 1.23 -17.83 6.25
N VAL A 125 1.65 -19.00 6.71
CA VAL A 125 1.60 -20.23 5.92
C VAL A 125 0.83 -21.31 6.67
N ALA A 126 -0.02 -22.06 5.97
CA ALA A 126 -0.78 -23.17 6.54
C ALA A 126 -0.82 -24.38 5.61
N ARG A 127 -0.69 -25.59 6.17
CA ARG A 127 -0.91 -26.83 5.43
C ARG A 127 -2.41 -27.16 5.40
N ALA A 128 -2.94 -27.41 4.22
CA ALA A 128 -4.30 -27.93 4.07
C ALA A 128 -4.39 -29.41 4.44
N PRO A 129 -5.52 -29.87 5.00
CA PRO A 129 -5.72 -31.29 5.30
C PRO A 129 -5.78 -32.11 4.01
N GLY A 130 -5.34 -33.36 4.09
CA GLY A 130 -5.36 -34.31 2.97
C GLY A 130 -4.05 -35.09 2.82
N ALA A 131 -4.11 -36.14 2.01
CA ALA A 131 -2.97 -37.02 1.75
C ALA A 131 -1.90 -36.34 0.88
N LYS A 132 -2.30 -35.50 -0.08
CA LYS A 132 -1.39 -34.74 -0.94
C LYS A 132 -0.98 -33.44 -0.24
N PRO A 133 0.33 -33.18 -0.02
CA PRO A 133 0.80 -31.93 0.57
C PRO A 133 0.33 -30.73 -0.24
N LYS A 134 -0.38 -29.83 0.43
CA LYS A 134 -0.91 -28.59 -0.12
C LYS A 134 -0.74 -27.50 0.92
N PHE A 135 -0.18 -26.37 0.53
CA PHE A 135 0.13 -25.25 1.42
C PHE A 135 -0.54 -24.00 0.90
N ILE A 136 -1.02 -23.18 1.83
CA ILE A 136 -1.57 -21.85 1.58
C ILE A 136 -0.60 -20.84 2.15
N SER A 137 -0.14 -19.92 1.32
CA SER A 137 0.72 -18.80 1.72
C SER A 137 -0.06 -17.50 1.56
N VAL A 138 -0.01 -16.64 2.58
CA VAL A 138 -0.65 -15.33 2.61
C VAL A 138 0.40 -14.28 2.94
N GLU A 139 0.52 -13.24 2.12
CA GLU A 139 1.21 -11.99 2.48
C GLU A 139 0.19 -10.90 2.71
N LEU A 140 0.26 -10.23 3.86
CA LEU A 140 -0.43 -8.98 4.13
C LEU A 140 0.57 -7.84 4.16
N PHE A 141 0.29 -6.82 3.36
CA PHE A 141 1.04 -5.56 3.33
C PHE A 141 0.24 -4.48 4.02
N GLY A 142 0.92 -3.63 4.80
CA GLY A 142 0.28 -2.55 5.54
C GLY A 142 1.04 -1.24 5.50
N GLN A 143 0.28 -0.16 5.47
CA GLN A 143 0.73 1.15 5.87
C GLN A 143 -0.02 1.53 7.15
N PRO A 144 0.65 1.76 8.28
CA PRO A 144 -0.06 2.04 9.52
C PRO A 144 -0.76 3.40 9.44
N ALA A 145 -1.89 3.55 10.13
CA ALA A 145 -2.67 4.80 10.14
C ALA A 145 -1.86 6.00 10.63
N SER A 146 -0.83 5.79 11.44
CA SER A 146 0.12 6.84 11.87
C SER A 146 0.93 7.45 10.72
N LYS A 147 0.90 6.86 9.53
CA LYS A 147 1.53 7.36 8.32
C LYS A 147 0.55 8.06 7.37
N ILE A 148 -0.71 8.24 7.78
CA ILE A 148 -1.64 9.11 7.05
C ILE A 148 -1.00 10.50 6.94
N LEU A 149 -0.86 10.94 5.70
CA LEU A 149 -0.44 12.26 5.30
C LEU A 149 -1.69 13.13 5.19
N THR A 150 -1.88 14.07 6.11
CA THR A 150 -2.95 15.07 6.02
C THR A 150 -2.35 16.44 5.75
N PHE A 151 -2.76 17.09 4.66
CA PHE A 151 -2.35 18.44 4.33
C PHE A 151 -3.54 19.27 3.85
N GLN A 152 -3.39 20.58 3.83
CA GLN A 152 -4.43 21.50 3.41
C GLN A 152 -3.93 22.38 2.27
N ILE A 153 -4.79 22.63 1.29
CA ILE A 153 -4.53 23.60 0.23
C ILE A 153 -5.58 24.71 0.35
N LYS A 154 -5.15 25.97 0.20
CA LYS A 154 -6.00 27.16 0.20
C LYS A 154 -5.69 28.02 -1.02
N ASN A 155 -6.72 28.41 -1.76
CA ASN A 155 -6.57 29.41 -2.82
C ASN A 155 -7.10 30.77 -2.34
N PHE A 156 -6.19 31.69 -2.05
CA PHE A 156 -6.49 33.11 -1.81
C PHE A 156 -6.11 33.99 -3.00
N ALA A 157 -5.70 33.42 -4.12
CA ALA A 157 -5.64 34.16 -5.37
C ALA A 157 -7.05 34.44 -5.88
N MET A 158 -7.19 35.49 -6.68
CA MET A 158 -8.47 35.90 -7.27
C MET A 158 -8.82 35.12 -8.55
N VAL A 159 -8.02 34.11 -8.90
CA VAL A 159 -8.19 33.28 -10.10
C VAL A 159 -8.43 31.82 -9.73
N GLU A 160 -9.18 31.13 -10.56
CA GLU A 160 -9.37 29.68 -10.45
C GLU A 160 -8.06 28.97 -10.79
N LEU A 161 -7.73 28.00 -9.94
CA LEU A 161 -6.56 27.14 -10.07
C LEU A 161 -7.02 25.69 -10.19
N SER A 162 -6.12 24.83 -10.64
CA SER A 162 -6.26 23.39 -10.46
C SER A 162 -5.05 22.87 -9.71
N TYR A 163 -5.21 21.75 -9.03
CA TYR A 163 -4.07 20.99 -8.52
C TYR A 163 -4.25 19.50 -8.80
N SER A 164 -3.16 18.80 -9.00
CA SER A 164 -3.13 17.35 -9.06
C SER A 164 -2.33 16.75 -7.91
N TYR A 165 -2.83 15.62 -7.42
CA TYR A 165 -2.16 14.81 -6.42
C TYR A 165 -2.22 13.35 -6.86
N GLY A 166 -1.05 12.81 -7.22
CA GLY A 166 -0.98 11.55 -7.94
C GLY A 166 -1.57 11.67 -9.35
N SER A 167 -2.48 10.77 -9.70
CA SER A 167 -3.17 10.77 -11.01
C SER A 167 -4.47 11.57 -11.03
N LYS A 168 -4.89 12.13 -9.89
CA LYS A 168 -6.16 12.86 -9.77
C LYS A 168 -5.91 14.37 -9.84
N THR A 169 -6.74 15.05 -10.61
CA THR A 169 -6.77 16.52 -10.72
C THR A 169 -8.06 17.04 -10.12
N TYR A 170 -7.98 18.21 -9.50
CA TYR A 170 -9.08 18.86 -8.80
C TYR A 170 -9.07 20.36 -9.11
N ASP A 171 -10.27 20.94 -9.19
CA ASP A 171 -10.44 22.38 -9.29
C ASP A 171 -10.35 23.03 -7.92
N LEU A 172 -9.76 24.22 -7.88
CA LEU A 172 -9.53 24.99 -6.67
C LEU A 172 -9.89 26.45 -6.92
N LYS A 173 -11.18 26.76 -6.74
CA LYS A 173 -11.75 28.10 -6.91
C LYS A 173 -11.18 29.11 -5.89
N PRO A 174 -11.23 30.43 -6.19
CA PRO A 174 -10.89 31.47 -5.24
C PRO A 174 -11.64 31.30 -3.90
N GLY A 175 -10.93 31.49 -2.80
CA GLY A 175 -11.45 31.35 -1.43
C GLY A 175 -11.60 29.92 -0.92
N VAL A 176 -11.43 28.90 -1.77
CA VAL A 176 -11.65 27.50 -1.38
C VAL A 176 -10.46 26.97 -0.58
N SER A 177 -10.80 26.19 0.46
CA SER A 177 -9.85 25.37 1.19
C SER A 177 -10.23 23.90 1.12
N VAL A 178 -9.26 23.04 0.83
CA VAL A 178 -9.44 21.59 0.78
C VAL A 178 -8.44 20.92 1.70
N VAL A 179 -8.91 20.00 2.56
CA VAL A 179 -8.07 19.11 3.34
C VAL A 179 -7.95 17.78 2.60
N HIS A 180 -6.72 17.35 2.35
CA HIS A 180 -6.39 16.06 1.75
C HIS A 180 -5.87 15.10 2.80
N SER A 181 -6.19 13.82 2.63
CA SER A 181 -5.57 12.72 3.37
C SER A 181 -5.14 11.62 2.39
N SER A 182 -3.92 11.12 2.56
CA SER A 182 -3.31 10.10 1.69
C SER A 182 -2.43 9.13 2.47
N CYS A 183 -2.23 7.92 1.94
CA CYS A 183 -1.33 6.91 2.49
C CYS A 183 0.07 6.92 1.89
N SER A 184 0.20 7.56 0.73
CA SER A 184 1.47 7.77 0.05
C SER A 184 1.75 9.26 -0.06
N GLN A 185 3.02 9.60 0.09
CA GLN A 185 3.56 10.89 -0.26
C GLN A 185 3.74 10.96 -1.78
N GLN A 186 3.16 11.97 -2.41
CA GLN A 186 3.20 12.17 -3.86
C GLN A 186 3.46 13.63 -4.20
N GLN A 187 3.72 13.89 -5.49
CA GLN A 187 3.82 15.24 -6.01
C GLN A 187 2.46 15.92 -5.97
N LEU A 188 2.45 17.13 -5.44
CA LEU A 188 1.39 18.11 -5.54
C LEU A 188 1.81 19.11 -6.62
N LEU A 189 1.11 19.09 -7.75
CA LEU A 189 1.30 20.03 -8.84
C LEU A 189 0.13 21.00 -8.84
N ILE A 190 0.41 22.30 -8.79
CA ILE A 190 -0.61 23.36 -8.83
C ILE A 190 -0.41 24.11 -10.14
N THR A 191 -1.51 24.29 -10.88
CA THR A 191 -1.52 24.91 -12.20
C THR A 191 -2.60 25.97 -12.29
N LYS A 192 -2.36 26.97 -13.14
CA LYS A 192 -3.40 27.83 -13.69
C LYS A 192 -4.00 27.08 -14.89
N PRO A 193 -5.31 26.77 -14.91
CA PRO A 193 -5.93 26.11 -16.04
C PRO A 193 -5.71 26.92 -17.33
N GLY A 194 -5.46 26.21 -18.42
CA GLY A 194 -5.38 26.82 -19.74
C GLY A 194 -6.77 27.19 -20.27
N GLY A 195 -6.83 28.12 -21.22
CA GLY A 195 -8.04 28.43 -21.98
C GLY A 195 -8.18 27.54 -23.22
N VAL A 196 -9.19 27.82 -24.05
CA VAL A 196 -9.44 27.08 -25.31
C VAL A 196 -8.22 27.05 -26.24
N PHE A 197 -7.34 28.05 -26.14
CA PHE A 197 -6.15 28.21 -26.98
C PHE A 197 -4.83 28.20 -26.21
N SER A 198 -4.84 27.88 -24.91
CA SER A 198 -3.61 27.87 -24.10
C SER A 198 -3.54 26.62 -23.21
N SER A 199 -2.32 26.12 -22.99
CA SER A 199 -2.08 25.03 -22.05
C SER A 199 -2.13 25.51 -20.61
N ALA A 200 -2.37 24.58 -19.69
CA ALA A 200 -2.23 24.86 -18.27
C ALA A 200 -0.78 25.29 -17.95
N THR A 201 -0.65 26.30 -17.10
CA THR A 201 0.66 26.83 -16.67
C THR A 201 0.98 26.33 -15.28
N GLU A 202 2.18 25.77 -15.07
CA GLU A 202 2.65 25.33 -13.75
C GLU A 202 2.93 26.54 -12.86
N ILE A 203 2.36 26.54 -11.66
CA ILE A 203 2.63 27.52 -10.60
C ILE A 203 3.65 26.96 -9.62
N ALA A 204 3.45 25.72 -9.20
CA ALA A 204 4.33 25.05 -8.25
C ALA A 204 4.22 23.53 -8.38
N LYS A 205 5.36 22.87 -8.19
CA LYS A 205 5.45 21.41 -8.09
C LYS A 205 6.27 21.05 -6.86
N VAL A 206 5.61 20.47 -5.86
CA VAL A 206 6.20 20.18 -4.55
C VAL A 206 5.81 18.79 -4.10
N THR A 207 6.58 18.20 -3.21
CA THR A 207 6.16 16.95 -2.56
C THR A 207 5.22 17.29 -1.41
N ALA A 208 4.03 16.70 -1.37
CA ALA A 208 3.09 16.96 -0.28
C ALA A 208 3.60 16.35 1.03
N GLU A 209 3.61 17.14 2.09
CA GLU A 209 4.13 16.75 3.40
C GLU A 209 3.03 16.79 4.47
N ASN A 210 3.20 15.96 5.50
CA ASN A 210 2.20 15.82 6.55
C ASN A 210 2.10 17.13 7.34
N LYS A 211 0.87 17.50 7.73
CA LYS A 211 0.58 18.69 8.53
C LYS A 211 1.15 19.97 7.91
N LYS A 212 1.13 20.08 6.58
CA LYS A 212 1.42 21.34 5.87
C LYS A 212 0.15 22.02 5.39
N LEU A 213 0.23 23.34 5.32
CA LEU A 213 -0.74 24.20 4.66
C LEU A 213 -0.07 24.87 3.45
N TYR A 214 -0.60 24.59 2.28
CA TYR A 214 -0.21 25.13 0.98
C TYR A 214 -1.17 26.27 0.63
N THR A 215 -0.73 27.52 0.73
CA THR A 215 -1.57 28.69 0.44
C THR A 215 -1.10 29.37 -0.83
N LEU A 216 -2.03 29.57 -1.77
CA LEU A 216 -1.79 30.33 -2.99
C LEU A 216 -2.29 31.75 -2.75
N LYS A 217 -1.37 32.72 -2.75
CA LYS A 217 -1.68 34.15 -2.58
C LYS A 217 -1.19 34.93 -3.79
N PRO A 218 -1.85 36.03 -4.18
CA PRO A 218 -1.30 36.92 -5.19
C PRO A 218 0.01 37.53 -4.70
N ASP A 219 1.03 37.59 -5.57
CA ASP A 219 2.25 38.35 -5.32
C ASP A 219 2.08 39.83 -5.67
N ALA A 220 3.16 40.61 -5.66
CA ALA A 220 3.12 42.04 -5.98
C ALA A 220 2.63 42.34 -7.41
N SER A 221 2.73 41.37 -8.33
CA SER A 221 2.22 41.46 -9.70
C SER A 221 0.79 40.92 -9.85
N GLY A 222 0.20 40.38 -8.77
CA GLY A 222 -1.12 39.76 -8.77
C GLY A 222 -1.14 38.30 -9.21
N GLU A 223 0.01 37.72 -9.58
CA GLU A 223 0.08 36.31 -9.98
C GLU A 223 0.11 35.39 -8.74
N PRO A 224 -0.51 34.20 -8.80
CA PRO A 224 -0.55 33.27 -7.68
C PRO A 224 0.84 32.73 -7.34
N LYS A 225 1.23 32.84 -6.08
CA LYS A 225 2.47 32.29 -5.52
C LYS A 225 2.16 31.34 -4.37
N LEU A 226 2.87 30.21 -4.34
CA LEU A 226 2.75 29.21 -3.28
C LEU A 226 3.56 29.62 -2.04
N GLU A 227 2.88 29.63 -0.90
CA GLU A 227 3.46 29.71 0.44
C GLU A 227 3.17 28.41 1.19
N ILE A 228 4.20 27.82 1.81
CA ILE A 228 4.10 26.56 2.55
C ILE A 228 4.44 26.82 4.01
N VAL A 229 3.49 26.55 4.90
CA VAL A 229 3.70 26.67 6.33
C VAL A 229 3.33 25.38 7.04
N ALA A 230 3.83 25.20 8.27
CA ALA A 230 3.30 24.17 9.14
C ALA A 230 1.81 24.48 9.42
N ARG A 231 0.95 23.49 9.26
CA ARG A 231 -0.43 23.58 9.72
C ARG A 231 -0.36 23.54 11.24
N SER A 232 -0.64 24.66 11.90
CA SER A 232 -0.92 24.67 13.33
C SER A 232 -2.04 23.66 13.58
N ALA A 233 -1.96 22.90 14.67
CA ALA A 233 -3.13 22.18 15.13
C ALA A 233 -4.21 23.24 15.36
N GLU A 234 -5.24 23.29 14.49
CA GLU A 234 -6.46 24.00 14.85
C GLU A 234 -7.04 23.28 16.09
N PRO A 235 -7.54 24.04 17.07
CA PRO A 235 -8.08 23.50 18.32
C PRO A 235 -9.23 22.51 18.11
#